data_AF-A0AA43L9J7-F1
#
_entry.id   AF-A0AA43L9J7-F1
#
_cell.length_a   1.000
_cell.length_b   1.000
_cell.length_c   1.000
_cell.angle_alpha   90.00
_cell.angle_beta   90.00
_cell.angle_gamma   90.00
#
_symmetry.space_group_name_H-M   'P 1'
#
loop_
_entity.id
_entity.type
_entity.pdbx_description
1 polymer ?
#
loop_
_entity_poly.entity_id
_entity_poly.type
_entity_poly.pdbx_seq_one_letter_code
_entity_poly.pdbx_strand_id
1 'polypeptide(L)'
;MSDAFVARSLDEIRFWSRIMKEHSLFLRLGFRCEDTQLINEANHYQAIFEDIERRAHSFQMNTDPQTIREFNVEVHNAAAPVAAVRSLSRAICLLVSI
;
A
#
# COMPACT_ATOMS: atom_id res chain seq x y z
N MET A 1 17.27 16.79 -9.46
CA MET A 1 17.45 15.96 -8.25
C MET A 1 16.12 15.59 -7.61
N SER A 2 15.08 16.45 -7.66
CA SER A 2 13.69 16.15 -7.31
C SER A 2 13.10 14.96 -8.07
N ASP A 3 13.37 14.89 -9.37
CA ASP A 3 12.66 13.95 -10.26
C ASP A 3 13.04 12.49 -9.99
N ALA A 4 14.27 12.24 -9.54
CA ALA A 4 14.73 10.91 -9.16
C ALA A 4 14.06 10.41 -7.87
N PHE A 5 13.79 11.30 -6.91
CA PHE A 5 13.02 10.99 -5.71
C PHE A 5 11.57 10.66 -6.08
N VAL A 6 10.92 11.51 -6.87
CA VAL A 6 9.54 11.32 -7.33
C VAL A 6 9.39 10.00 -8.09
N ALA A 7 10.27 9.73 -9.06
CA ALA A 7 10.24 8.49 -9.82
C ALA A 7 10.36 7.25 -8.94
N ARG A 8 11.36 7.23 -8.04
CA ARG A 8 11.59 6.10 -7.14
C ARG A 8 10.41 5.86 -6.20
N SER A 9 9.88 6.91 -5.56
CA SER A 9 8.74 6.78 -4.67
C SER A 9 7.50 6.26 -5.39
N LEU A 10 7.21 6.77 -6.60
CA LEU A 10 6.06 6.29 -7.37
C LEU A 10 6.21 4.84 -7.81
N ASP A 11 7.40 4.42 -8.25
CA ASP A 11 7.65 3.05 -8.67
C ASP A 11 7.52 2.07 -7.49
N GLU A 12 8.07 2.43 -6.32
CA GLU A 12 7.95 1.62 -5.10
C GLU A 12 6.49 1.53 -4.65
N ILE A 13 5.76 2.65 -4.59
CA ILE A 13 4.35 2.63 -4.17
C ILE A 13 3.49 1.81 -5.14
N ARG A 14 3.67 1.94 -6.45
CA ARG A 14 2.94 1.14 -7.45
C ARG A 14 3.22 -0.35 -7.27
N PHE A 15 4.48 -0.73 -7.12
CA PHE A 15 4.86 -2.12 -6.91
C PHE A 15 4.23 -2.69 -5.65
N TRP A 16 4.39 -2.00 -4.51
CA TRP A 16 3.94 -2.53 -3.23
C TRP A 16 2.42 -2.44 -3.02
N SER A 17 1.75 -1.39 -3.51
CA SER A 17 0.28 -1.30 -3.43
C SER A 17 -0.39 -2.48 -4.15
N ARG A 18 0.12 -2.87 -5.33
CA ARG A 18 -0.32 -4.07 -6.02
C ARG A 18 -0.11 -5.34 -5.19
N ILE A 19 1.08 -5.53 -4.63
CA ILE A 19 1.40 -6.69 -3.79
C ILE A 19 0.46 -6.76 -2.59
N MET A 20 0.24 -5.64 -1.89
CA MET A 20 -0.63 -5.59 -0.71
C MET A 20 -2.10 -5.84 -1.04
N LYS A 21 -2.58 -5.35 -2.20
CA LYS A 21 -3.91 -5.67 -2.72
C LYS A 21 -4.09 -7.17 -2.98
N GLU A 22 -3.12 -7.80 -3.62
CA GLU A 22 -3.13 -9.25 -3.88
C GLU A 22 -3.10 -10.06 -2.57
N HIS A 23 -2.34 -9.61 -1.57
CA HIS A 23 -2.33 -10.27 -0.25
C HIS A 23 -3.65 -10.18 0.49
N SER A 24 -4.33 -9.03 0.47
CA SER A 24 -5.67 -8.88 1.04
C SER A 24 -6.66 -9.86 0.40
N LEU A 25 -6.55 -10.08 -0.92
CA LEU A 25 -7.34 -11.07 -1.63
C LEU A 25 -7.02 -12.50 -1.16
N PHE A 26 -5.73 -12.86 -1.02
CA PHE A 26 -5.35 -14.19 -0.54
C PHE A 26 -5.81 -14.46 0.90
N LEU A 27 -5.73 -13.47 1.79
CA LEU A 27 -6.26 -13.57 3.15
C LEU A 27 -7.76 -13.85 3.13
N ARG A 28 -8.51 -13.08 2.35
CA ARG A 28 -9.96 -13.26 2.19
C ARG A 28 -10.33 -14.66 1.72
N LEU A 29 -9.58 -15.23 0.77
CA LEU A 29 -9.82 -16.58 0.25
C LEU A 29 -9.41 -17.68 1.24
N GLY A 30 -8.50 -17.38 2.17
CA GLY A 30 -8.06 -18.30 3.22
C GLY A 30 -8.96 -18.34 4.46
N PHE A 31 -9.86 -17.36 4.63
CA PHE A 31 -10.80 -17.32 5.76
C PHE A 31 -12.01 -18.22 5.53
N ARG A 32 -12.58 -18.71 6.64
CA ARG A 32 -13.83 -19.46 6.60
C ARG A 32 -14.98 -18.47 6.41
N CYS A 33 -16.07 -18.91 5.77
CA CYS A 33 -17.23 -18.05 5.50
C CYS A 33 -17.85 -17.43 6.77
N GLU A 34 -17.68 -18.06 7.93
CA GLU A 34 -18.14 -17.59 9.23
C GLU A 34 -17.29 -16.45 9.83
N ASP A 35 -16.04 -16.29 9.39
CA ASP A 35 -15.11 -15.27 9.88
C ASP A 35 -15.37 -13.90 9.21
N THR A 36 -16.63 -13.46 9.22
CA THR A 36 -17.13 -12.28 8.50
C THR A 36 -16.41 -10.97 8.87
N GLN A 37 -15.96 -10.84 10.12
CA GLN A 37 -15.16 -9.68 10.56
C GLN A 37 -13.80 -9.63 9.86
N LEU A 38 -13.10 -10.76 9.78
CA LEU A 38 -11.80 -10.85 9.10
C LEU A 38 -11.95 -10.67 7.58
N ILE A 39 -13.03 -11.18 7.00
CA ILE A 39 -13.36 -10.96 5.59
C ILE A 39 -13.60 -9.47 5.30
N ASN A 40 -14.35 -8.78 6.17
CA ASN A 40 -14.61 -7.36 6.02
C ASN A 40 -13.33 -6.52 6.17
N GLU A 41 -12.46 -6.90 7.11
CA GLU A 41 -11.16 -6.25 7.29
C GLU A 41 -10.25 -6.45 6.07
N ALA A 42 -10.18 -7.65 5.51
CA ALA A 42 -9.44 -7.91 4.28
C ALA A 42 -10.00 -7.12 3.08
N ASN A 43 -11.33 -7.02 2.94
CA ASN A 43 -11.96 -6.19 1.92
C ASN A 43 -11.61 -4.70 2.09
N HIS A 44 -11.60 -4.21 3.33
CA HIS A 44 -11.25 -2.83 3.63
C HIS A 44 -9.81 -2.53 3.22
N TYR A 45 -8.86 -3.39 3.57
CA TYR A 45 -7.47 -3.22 3.15
C TYR A 45 -7.28 -3.36 1.64
N GLN A 46 -7.99 -4.29 0.99
CA GLN A 46 -7.97 -4.39 -0.47
C GLN A 46 -8.38 -3.06 -1.11
N ALA A 47 -9.47 -2.44 -0.63
CA ALA A 47 -9.95 -1.15 -1.14
C ALA A 47 -8.96 0.01 -0.89
N ILE A 48 -8.30 0.04 0.27
CA ILE A 48 -7.27 1.05 0.58
C ILE A 48 -6.10 0.95 -0.42
N PHE A 49 -5.56 -0.25 -0.64
CA PHE A 49 -4.42 -0.41 -1.54
C PHE A 49 -4.78 -0.22 -3.00
N GLU A 50 -6.03 -0.54 -3.39
CA GLU A 50 -6.55 -0.21 -4.71
C GLU A 50 -6.65 1.31 -4.94
N ASP A 51 -7.07 2.09 -3.94
CA ASP A 51 -7.06 3.55 -4.00
C ASP A 51 -5.64 4.11 -4.12
N ILE A 52 -4.71 3.61 -3.29
CA ILE A 52 -3.30 4.01 -3.30
C ILE A 52 -2.67 3.72 -4.67
N GLU A 53 -2.88 2.52 -5.22
CA GLU A 53 -2.37 2.13 -6.54
C GLU A 53 -2.90 3.08 -7.63
N ARG A 54 -4.22 3.33 -7.63
CA ARG A 54 -4.87 4.23 -8.59
C ARG A 54 -4.28 5.65 -8.51
N ARG A 55 -4.10 6.17 -7.30
CA ARG A 55 -3.51 7.51 -7.09
C ARG A 55 -2.06 7.55 -7.53
N ALA A 56 -1.27 6.54 -7.18
CA ALA A 56 0.12 6.42 -7.62
C ALA A 56 0.25 6.38 -9.15
N HIS A 57 -0.68 5.76 -9.87
CA HIS A 57 -0.73 5.78 -11.33
C HIS A 57 -1.17 7.13 -11.93
N SER A 58 -1.95 7.93 -11.19
CA SER A 58 -2.36 9.27 -11.64
C SER A 58 -1.26 10.33 -11.52
N PHE A 59 -0.27 10.12 -10.63
CA PHE A 59 0.85 11.04 -10.48
C PHE A 59 1.86 10.93 -11.63
N GLN A 60 2.35 12.09 -12.06
CA GLN A 60 3.35 12.24 -13.12
C GLN A 60 4.75 12.53 -12.54
N MET A 61 5.79 12.37 -13.34
CA MET A 61 7.18 12.57 -12.89
C MET A 61 7.51 14.02 -12.53
N ASN A 62 6.75 14.98 -13.07
CA ASN A 62 6.85 16.40 -12.75
C ASN A 62 5.95 16.82 -11.57
N THR A 63 5.31 15.85 -10.88
CA THR A 63 4.52 16.13 -9.67
C THR A 63 5.42 16.76 -8.61
N ASP A 64 4.88 17.74 -7.89
CA ASP A 64 5.62 18.42 -6.85
C ASP A 64 6.16 17.42 -5.78
N PRO A 65 7.47 17.47 -5.45
CA PRO A 65 8.07 16.54 -4.50
C PRO A 65 7.46 16.60 -3.09
N GLN A 66 6.84 17.71 -2.69
CA GLN A 66 6.15 17.80 -1.41
C GLN A 66 4.86 16.99 -1.43
N THR A 67 4.08 17.04 -2.51
CA THR A 67 2.91 16.18 -2.68
C THR A 67 3.29 14.69 -2.60
N ILE A 68 4.42 14.30 -3.19
CA ILE A 68 4.90 12.91 -3.11
C ILE A 68 5.33 12.56 -1.69
N ARG A 69 5.98 13.47 -0.95
CA ARG A 69 6.31 13.23 0.48
C ARG A 69 5.06 13.04 1.34
N GLU A 70 4.04 13.87 1.17
CA GLU A 70 2.77 13.75 1.89
C GLU A 70 2.09 12.42 1.55
N PHE A 71 2.11 12.03 0.27
CA PHE A 71 1.58 10.75 -0.18
C PHE A 71 2.35 9.57 0.42
N ASN A 72 3.68 9.62 0.48
CA ASN A 72 4.49 8.58 1.13
C ASN A 72 4.11 8.40 2.61
N VAL A 73 3.88 9.49 3.33
CA VAL A 73 3.43 9.46 4.74
C VAL A 73 2.05 8.83 4.87
N GLU A 74 1.12 9.15 3.97
CA GLU A 74 -0.20 8.55 3.95
C GLU A 74 -0.14 7.04 3.69
N VAL A 75 0.62 6.61 2.68
CA VAL A 75 0.82 5.19 2.35
C VAL A 75 1.47 4.44 3.52
N HIS A 76 2.43 5.06 4.21
CA HIS A 76 3.05 4.52 5.41
C HIS A 76 2.02 4.29 6.53
N ASN A 77 1.19 5.29 6.81
CA ASN A 77 0.15 5.20 7.83
C ASN A 77 -0.93 4.18 7.48
N ALA A 78 -1.27 4.02 6.20
CA ALA A 78 -2.20 3.01 5.72
C ALA A 78 -1.66 1.58 5.86
N ALA A 79 -0.33 1.40 5.76
CA ALA A 79 0.32 0.09 5.89
C ALA A 79 0.56 -0.33 7.35
N ALA A 80 0.61 0.59 8.31
CA ALA A 80 0.90 0.30 9.72
C ALA A 80 -0.14 -0.60 10.40
N PRO A 81 -1.47 -0.40 10.22
CA PRO A 81 -2.48 -1.32 10.74
C PRO A 81 -2.38 -2.73 10.13
N VAL A 82 -2.02 -2.84 8.85
CA VAL A 82 -1.87 -4.13 8.14
C VAL A 82 -0.73 -4.96 8.71
N ALA A 83 0.33 -4.32 9.21
CA ALA A 83 1.46 -4.99 9.85
C ALA A 83 1.08 -5.71 11.16
N ALA A 84 -0.06 -5.37 11.78
CA ALA A 84 -0.59 -6.06 12.94
C ALA A 84 -1.25 -7.41 12.60
N VAL A 85 -1.72 -7.59 11.35
CA VAL A 85 -2.26 -8.87 10.85
C VAL A 85 -1.08 -9.74 10.41
N ARG A 86 -0.49 -10.38 11.43
CA ARG A 86 0.69 -11.25 11.47
C ARG A 86 0.89 -12.21 10.27
N SER A 87 1.26 -11.68 9.11
CA SER A 87 1.78 -12.45 7.95
C SER A 87 2.70 -11.65 7.00
N LEU A 88 2.75 -10.32 7.11
CA LEU A 88 3.42 -9.43 6.13
C LEU A 88 4.55 -8.57 6.71
N SER A 89 5.13 -8.95 7.85
CA SER A 89 6.03 -8.09 8.64
C SER A 89 7.41 -7.80 8.02
N ARG A 90 7.78 -8.35 6.86
CA ARG A 90 9.13 -8.14 6.27
C ARG A 90 9.15 -7.28 5.01
N ALA A 91 8.08 -7.24 4.24
CA ALA A 91 7.98 -6.43 3.02
C ALA A 91 7.79 -4.94 3.33
N ILE A 92 6.96 -4.64 4.33
CA ILE A 92 6.61 -3.26 4.71
C ILE A 92 7.81 -2.52 5.31
N CYS A 93 8.69 -3.15 6.10
CA CYS A 93 9.89 -2.47 6.62
C CYS A 93 10.85 -1.99 5.53
N LEU A 94 10.85 -2.60 4.34
CA LEU A 94 11.68 -2.16 3.21
C LEU A 94 11.14 -0.89 2.54
N LEU A 95 9.83 -0.64 2.63
CA LEU A 95 9.18 0.60 2.16
C LEU A 95 9.52 1.83 3.04
N VAL A 96 9.93 1.62 4.30
CA VAL A 96 10.09 2.71 5.29
C VAL A 96 11.53 3.24 5.38
N SER A 97 12.48 2.59 4.71
CA SER A 97 13.91 2.93 4.83
C SER A 97 14.43 3.83 3.70
N ILE A 98 13.55 4.47 2.91
CA ILE A 98 13.91 5.34 1.77
C ILE A 98 13.20 6.69 1.90
#